data_AF-A0A5E8CJL2-F1
#
_entry.id   AF-A0A5E8CJL2-F1
#
_cell.length_a   1.000
_cell.length_b   1.000
_cell.length_c   1.000
_cell.angle_alpha   90.00
_cell.angle_beta   90.00
_cell.angle_gamma   90.00
#
_symmetry.space_group_name_H-M   'P 1'
#
loop_
_entity.id
_entity.type
_entity.pdbx_description
1 polymer ?
#
loop_
_entity_poly.entity_id
_entity_poly.type
_entity_poly.pdbx_seq_one_letter_code
_entity_poly.pdbx_strand_id
1 'polypeptide(L)'
;MLGGNQQTVREAWYSIMDNLIQIRKKYPNLDGLKYWETIKVFLEGIDGRNNSQISYNPKHKEIITKFEKFLNHLPEKDDKGNLIERNHFLLQQLNLPYKDKGKVSFRRFMQIALNIGQFEDFNNTEYFSPEIIELIKKTQLSDINTYMTPDNYNKFIFDNTDLLKLQQILNKLNKNPPLKQEGGGIIRRYKIDYHY
;
A
#
# COMPACT_ATOMS: atom_id res chain seq x y z
N MET A 1 19.12 2.45 -23.33
CA MET A 1 18.50 1.80 -22.14
C MET A 1 17.05 2.22 -22.10
N LEU A 2 16.13 1.31 -22.43
CA LEU A 2 14.69 1.56 -22.34
C LEU A 2 14.28 1.32 -20.87
N GLY A 3 13.49 2.23 -20.31
CA GLY A 3 12.98 2.18 -18.93
C GLY A 3 12.16 0.92 -18.65
N GLY A 4 11.75 0.74 -17.39
CA GLY A 4 10.91 -0.40 -17.00
C GLY A 4 9.70 -0.53 -17.91
N ASN A 5 9.37 -1.77 -18.28
CA ASN A 5 8.18 -2.04 -19.07
C ASN A 5 6.98 -1.90 -18.12
N GLN A 6 5.96 -1.11 -18.50
CA GLN A 6 4.61 -1.13 -17.94
C GLN A 6 4.23 -2.44 -17.24
N GLN A 7 4.47 -3.54 -17.95
CA GLN A 7 4.12 -4.86 -17.52
C GLN A 7 4.79 -5.25 -16.19
N THR A 8 6.09 -5.00 -16.00
CA THR A 8 6.81 -5.40 -14.78
C THR A 8 6.34 -4.64 -13.55
N VAL A 9 6.05 -3.34 -13.70
CA VAL A 9 5.50 -2.51 -12.61
C VAL A 9 4.09 -2.98 -12.22
N ARG A 10 3.25 -3.30 -13.21
CA ARG A 10 1.91 -3.86 -12.96
C ARG A 10 1.99 -5.22 -12.28
N GLU A 11 2.84 -6.10 -12.77
CA GLU A 11 3.05 -7.42 -12.17
C GLU A 11 3.58 -7.32 -10.73
N ALA A 12 4.48 -6.37 -10.43
CA ALA A 12 4.94 -6.10 -9.07
C ALA A 12 3.80 -5.65 -8.15
N TRP A 13 2.97 -4.71 -8.61
CA TRP A 13 1.80 -4.22 -7.87
C TRP A 13 0.85 -5.35 -7.49
N TYR A 14 0.42 -6.13 -8.48
CA TYR A 14 -0.52 -7.24 -8.25
C TYR A 14 0.14 -8.37 -7.44
N SER A 15 1.43 -8.66 -7.66
CA SER A 15 2.14 -9.67 -6.86
C SER A 15 2.18 -9.34 -5.37
N ILE A 16 2.43 -8.08 -5.01
CA ILE A 16 2.42 -7.64 -3.59
C ILE A 16 1.01 -7.77 -3.02
N MET A 17 0.02 -7.23 -3.71
CA MET A 17 -1.38 -7.22 -3.26
C MET A 17 -1.91 -8.65 -3.07
N ASP A 18 -1.76 -9.51 -4.07
CA ASP A 18 -2.25 -10.89 -4.05
C ASP A 18 -1.53 -11.73 -2.99
N ASN A 19 -0.22 -11.54 -2.82
CA ASN A 19 0.54 -12.24 -1.79
C ASN A 19 0.04 -11.89 -0.38
N LEU A 20 -0.25 -10.62 -0.10
CA LEU A 20 -0.85 -10.19 1.16
C LEU A 20 -2.21 -10.83 1.41
N ILE A 21 -3.09 -10.79 0.41
CA ILE A 21 -4.44 -11.36 0.49
C ILE A 21 -4.35 -12.85 0.83
N GLN A 22 -3.49 -13.59 0.14
CA GLN A 22 -3.30 -15.03 0.38
C GLN A 22 -2.73 -15.32 1.77
N ILE A 23 -1.70 -14.58 2.19
CA ILE A 23 -1.05 -14.82 3.49
C ILE A 23 -2.01 -14.50 4.63
N ARG A 24 -2.74 -13.38 4.58
CA ARG A 24 -3.66 -13.00 5.66
C ARG A 24 -4.80 -13.99 5.83
N LYS A 25 -5.32 -14.55 4.73
CA LYS A 25 -6.30 -15.67 4.77
C LYS A 25 -5.76 -16.89 5.50
N LYS A 26 -4.46 -17.19 5.33
CA LYS A 26 -3.80 -18.35 5.98
C LYS A 26 -3.32 -18.05 7.40
N TYR A 27 -2.94 -16.81 7.68
CA TYR A 27 -2.30 -16.37 8.92
C TYR A 27 -2.95 -15.07 9.44
N PRO A 28 -4.08 -15.15 10.16
CA PRO A 28 -4.80 -13.98 10.65
C PRO A 28 -3.98 -13.07 11.59
N ASN A 29 -2.95 -13.61 12.24
CA ASN A 29 -2.04 -12.90 13.14
C ASN A 29 -0.78 -12.37 12.44
N LEU A 30 -0.78 -12.21 11.12
CA LEU A 30 0.32 -11.62 10.35
C LEU A 30 0.78 -10.28 10.95
N ASP A 31 2.09 -10.13 11.14
CA ASP A 31 2.71 -8.84 11.45
C ASP A 31 2.95 -8.08 10.14
N GLY A 32 1.94 -7.32 9.73
CA GLY A 32 1.96 -6.55 8.50
C GLY A 32 3.09 -5.51 8.42
N LEU A 33 3.58 -5.02 9.57
CA LEU A 33 4.70 -4.08 9.61
C LEU A 33 6.01 -4.79 9.29
N LYS A 34 6.32 -5.89 9.97
CA LYS A 34 7.53 -6.68 9.69
C LYS A 34 7.53 -7.27 8.28
N TYR A 35 6.34 -7.65 7.79
CA TYR A 35 6.18 -8.05 6.40
C TYR A 35 6.63 -6.93 5.45
N TRP A 36 6.11 -5.72 5.66
CA TRP A 36 6.48 -4.56 4.85
C TRP A 36 7.98 -4.25 4.94
N GLU A 37 8.55 -4.25 6.14
CA GLU A 37 9.98 -3.98 6.37
C GLU A 37 10.89 -4.90 5.55
N THR A 38 10.50 -6.16 5.36
CA THR A 38 11.25 -7.13 4.56
C THR A 38 11.33 -6.73 3.08
N ILE A 39 10.24 -6.21 2.52
CA ILE A 39 10.16 -5.80 1.11
C ILE A 39 10.71 -4.39 0.91
N LYS A 40 10.50 -3.52 1.91
CA LYS A 40 10.85 -2.10 1.89
C LYS A 40 12.33 -1.89 1.51
N VAL A 41 13.24 -2.66 2.10
CA VAL A 41 14.69 -2.54 1.83
C VAL A 41 15.02 -2.75 0.35
N PHE A 42 14.40 -3.76 -0.28
CA PHE A 42 14.58 -4.01 -1.71
C PHE A 42 14.04 -2.83 -2.55
N LEU A 43 12.86 -2.31 -2.20
CA LEU A 43 12.23 -1.20 -2.92
C LEU A 43 12.99 0.13 -2.77
N GLU A 44 13.64 0.37 -1.63
CA GLU A 44 14.51 1.54 -1.43
C GLU A 44 15.71 1.53 -2.41
N GLY A 45 16.24 0.34 -2.72
CA GLY A 45 17.25 0.19 -3.77
C GLY A 45 16.74 0.55 -5.16
N ILE A 46 15.45 0.33 -5.43
CA ILE A 46 14.80 0.75 -6.69
C ILE A 46 14.64 2.27 -6.73
N ASP A 47 14.17 2.88 -5.63
CA ASP A 47 14.04 4.33 -5.51
C ASP A 47 15.37 5.04 -5.79
N GLY A 48 16.49 4.54 -5.26
CA GLY A 48 17.82 5.12 -5.46
C GLY A 48 18.32 5.11 -6.91
N ARG A 49 17.74 4.30 -7.79
CA ARG A 49 18.06 4.28 -9.24
C ARG A 49 17.15 5.22 -10.03
N ASN A 50 15.99 5.58 -9.51
CA ASN A 50 14.99 6.38 -10.22
C ASN A 50 15.32 7.87 -10.14
N ASN A 51 15.71 8.45 -11.27
CA ASN A 51 16.05 9.87 -11.37
C ASN A 51 14.89 10.74 -11.92
N SER A 52 13.79 10.12 -12.32
CA SER A 52 12.65 10.81 -12.93
C SER A 52 11.70 11.34 -11.86
N GLN A 53 11.22 12.58 -12.04
CA GLN A 53 10.06 13.04 -11.28
C GLN A 53 8.80 12.34 -11.79
N ILE A 54 8.16 11.58 -10.89
CA ILE A 54 6.94 10.84 -11.14
C ILE A 54 5.86 11.45 -10.25
N SER A 55 4.69 11.71 -10.83
CA SER A 55 3.52 12.23 -10.11
C SER A 55 2.40 11.20 -10.10
N TYR A 56 1.54 11.27 -9.08
CA TYR A 56 0.33 10.47 -9.07
C TYR A 56 -0.63 10.90 -10.18
N ASN A 57 -1.54 10.02 -10.56
CA ASN A 57 -2.62 10.31 -11.50
C ASN A 57 -3.51 11.42 -10.92
N PRO A 58 -3.71 12.55 -11.64
CA PRO A 58 -4.55 13.65 -11.18
C PRO A 58 -5.98 13.23 -10.83
N LYS A 59 -6.52 12.17 -11.45
CA LYS A 59 -7.86 11.62 -11.14
C LYS A 59 -7.99 11.17 -9.69
N HIS A 60 -6.89 10.81 -9.02
CA HIS A 60 -6.91 10.43 -7.62
C HIS A 60 -7.40 11.57 -6.71
N LYS A 61 -7.20 12.83 -7.12
CA LYS A 61 -7.74 13.99 -6.41
C LYS A 61 -9.26 13.98 -6.37
N GLU A 62 -9.90 13.64 -7.49
CA GLU A 62 -11.35 13.55 -7.57
C GLU A 62 -11.90 12.44 -6.66
N ILE A 63 -11.15 11.34 -6.50
CA ILE A 63 -11.52 10.25 -5.60
C ILE A 63 -11.53 10.74 -4.16
N ILE A 64 -10.46 11.42 -3.72
CA ILE A 64 -10.39 11.94 -2.34
C ILE A 64 -11.50 12.94 -2.07
N THR A 65 -11.79 13.84 -3.00
CA THR A 65 -12.89 14.79 -2.82
C THR A 65 -14.23 14.09 -2.60
N LYS A 66 -14.46 12.91 -3.19
CA LYS A 66 -15.65 12.11 -2.89
C LYS A 66 -15.63 11.52 -1.47
N PHE A 67 -14.45 11.23 -0.93
CA PHE A 67 -14.26 10.72 0.43
C PHE A 67 -14.26 11.83 1.51
N GLU A 68 -13.98 13.10 1.16
CA GLU A 68 -13.82 14.21 2.12
C GLU A 68 -14.95 14.30 3.16
N LYS A 69 -16.20 14.17 2.71
CA LYS A 69 -17.38 14.23 3.60
C LYS A 69 -17.45 13.09 4.62
N PHE A 70 -16.69 12.01 4.42
CA PHE A 70 -16.65 10.84 5.30
C PHE A 70 -15.38 10.75 6.14
N LEU A 71 -14.33 11.53 5.84
CA LEU A 71 -13.03 11.42 6.52
C LEU A 71 -13.13 11.64 8.03
N ASN A 72 -14.01 12.53 8.48
CA ASN A 72 -14.27 12.77 9.90
C ASN A 72 -14.90 11.57 10.63
N HIS A 73 -15.50 10.64 9.89
CA HIS A 73 -16.11 9.40 10.43
C HIS A 73 -15.18 8.18 10.31
N LEU A 74 -13.95 8.38 9.81
CA LEU A 74 -12.94 7.35 9.63
C LEU A 74 -11.71 7.66 10.49
N PRO A 75 -11.81 7.67 11.83
CA PRO A 75 -10.65 7.92 12.67
C PRO A 75 -9.61 6.81 12.48
N GLU A 76 -8.33 7.18 12.34
CA GLU A 76 -7.23 6.21 12.20
C GLU A 76 -6.93 5.48 13.52
N LYS A 77 -7.28 6.11 14.65
CA LYS A 77 -7.08 5.57 16.00
C LYS A 77 -8.36 5.63 16.83
N ASP A 78 -8.50 4.72 17.77
CA ASP A 78 -9.58 4.76 18.78
C ASP A 78 -9.28 5.80 19.88
N ASP A 79 -10.23 5.98 20.81
CA ASP A 79 -10.12 6.92 21.93
C ASP A 79 -8.95 6.60 22.88
N LYS A 80 -8.40 5.38 22.82
CA LYS A 80 -7.25 4.93 23.60
C LYS A 80 -5.93 5.07 22.83
N GLY A 81 -5.98 5.57 21.60
CA GLY A 81 -4.82 5.75 20.72
C GLY A 81 -4.35 4.47 19.99
N ASN A 82 -5.12 3.38 20.08
CA ASN A 82 -4.84 2.16 19.32
C ASN A 82 -5.22 2.35 17.86
N LEU A 83 -4.49 1.69 16.96
CA LEU A 83 -4.76 1.79 15.53
C LEU A 83 -6.04 1.04 15.16
N ILE A 84 -6.93 1.68 14.41
CA ILE A 84 -8.07 1.03 13.78
C ILE A 84 -7.59 0.55 12.41
N GLU A 85 -7.08 -0.69 12.33
CA GLU A 85 -6.37 -1.23 11.14
C GLU A 85 -7.16 -1.02 9.83
N ARG A 86 -8.48 -1.32 9.82
CA ARG A 86 -9.33 -1.12 8.64
C ARG A 86 -9.35 0.33 8.14
N ASN A 87 -9.42 1.31 9.04
CA ASN A 87 -9.46 2.73 8.69
C ASN A 87 -8.06 3.17 8.27
N HIS A 88 -7.03 2.71 8.98
CA HIS A 88 -5.63 2.97 8.64
C HIS A 88 -5.32 2.56 7.20
N PHE A 89 -5.63 1.33 6.79
CA PHE A 89 -5.31 0.86 5.45
C PHE A 89 -6.09 1.63 4.36
N LEU A 90 -7.38 1.92 4.57
CA LEU A 90 -8.16 2.74 3.64
C LEU A 90 -7.60 4.17 3.53
N LEU A 91 -7.32 4.81 4.67
CA LEU A 91 -6.78 6.17 4.69
C LEU A 91 -5.39 6.24 4.07
N GLN A 92 -4.53 5.23 4.23
CA GLN A 92 -3.22 5.25 3.56
C GLN A 92 -3.35 5.13 2.04
N GLN A 93 -4.34 4.39 1.51
CA GLN A 93 -4.62 4.36 0.06
C GLN A 93 -4.98 5.76 -0.47
N LEU A 94 -5.77 6.50 0.30
CA LEU A 94 -6.19 7.86 -0.07
C LEU A 94 -5.06 8.89 0.10
N ASN A 95 -4.32 8.83 1.20
CA ASN A 95 -3.41 9.91 1.63
C ASN A 95 -1.96 9.75 1.16
N LEU A 96 -1.47 8.53 0.91
CA LEU A 96 -0.09 8.32 0.43
C LEU A 96 0.23 9.17 -0.81
N PRO A 97 -0.70 9.31 -1.79
CA PRO A 97 -0.50 10.18 -2.93
C PRO A 97 -0.25 11.67 -2.66
N TYR A 98 -0.52 12.15 -1.46
CA TYR A 98 -0.30 13.55 -1.06
C TYR A 98 0.89 13.73 -0.14
N LYS A 99 1.46 12.62 0.35
CA LYS A 99 2.74 12.67 1.06
C LYS A 99 3.84 13.09 0.09
N ASP A 100 4.93 13.58 0.64
CA ASP A 100 6.13 13.94 -0.13
C ASP A 100 5.85 14.97 -1.27
N LYS A 101 4.87 15.87 -1.04
CA LYS A 101 4.42 16.90 -1.99
C LYS A 101 3.88 16.32 -3.32
N GLY A 102 3.27 15.14 -3.26
CA GLY A 102 2.68 14.47 -4.43
C GLY A 102 3.70 13.80 -5.36
N LYS A 103 4.97 13.73 -4.94
CA LYS A 103 6.01 13.00 -5.66
C LYS A 103 5.92 11.52 -5.34
N VAL A 104 5.91 10.70 -6.39
CA VAL A 104 5.85 9.25 -6.28
C VAL A 104 7.28 8.70 -6.17
N SER A 105 7.52 7.91 -5.13
CA SER A 105 8.62 6.93 -5.12
C SER A 105 8.05 5.54 -5.42
N PHE A 106 8.86 4.67 -6.01
CA PHE A 106 8.45 3.31 -6.34
C PHE A 106 8.02 2.57 -5.07
N ARG A 107 8.76 2.75 -3.98
CA ARG A 107 8.41 2.21 -2.67
C ARG A 107 7.06 2.70 -2.15
N ARG A 108 6.79 4.01 -2.17
CA ARG A 108 5.50 4.55 -1.69
C ARG A 108 4.35 4.06 -2.55
N PHE A 109 4.57 3.95 -3.86
CA PHE A 109 3.60 3.39 -4.77
C PHE A 109 3.27 1.93 -4.43
N MET A 110 4.29 1.08 -4.25
CA MET A 110 4.09 -0.31 -3.83
C MET A 110 3.51 -0.44 -2.41
N GLN A 111 3.74 0.54 -1.54
CA GLN A 111 3.09 0.59 -0.22
C GLN A 111 1.57 0.71 -0.34
N ILE A 112 1.05 1.37 -1.38
CA ILE A 112 -0.39 1.43 -1.64
C ILE A 112 -0.93 0.03 -1.98
N ALA A 113 -0.24 -0.72 -2.85
CA ALA A 113 -0.58 -2.12 -3.16
C ALA A 113 -0.64 -3.00 -1.90
N LEU A 114 0.34 -2.82 -1.01
CA LEU A 114 0.36 -3.51 0.29
C LEU A 114 -0.84 -3.14 1.16
N ASN A 115 -1.18 -1.85 1.26
CA ASN A 115 -2.34 -1.42 2.05
C ASN A 115 -3.66 -1.96 1.47
N ILE A 116 -3.79 -2.05 0.14
CA ILE A 116 -4.96 -2.68 -0.51
C ILE A 116 -5.04 -4.15 -0.12
N GLY A 117 -3.94 -4.90 -0.23
CA GLY A 117 -3.91 -6.31 0.16
C GLY A 117 -4.22 -6.54 1.64
N GLN A 118 -3.80 -5.62 2.52
CA GLN A 118 -4.16 -5.65 3.94
C GLN A 118 -5.61 -5.22 4.22
N PHE A 119 -6.17 -4.39 3.35
CA PHE A 119 -7.54 -3.89 3.47
C PHE A 119 -8.59 -4.92 3.04
N GLU A 120 -8.24 -5.86 2.15
CA GLU A 120 -9.19 -6.75 1.49
C GLU A 120 -10.07 -7.56 2.48
N ASP A 121 -9.52 -7.98 3.62
CA ASP A 121 -10.29 -8.69 4.66
C ASP A 121 -11.44 -7.84 5.26
N PHE A 122 -11.38 -6.52 5.11
CA PHE A 122 -12.38 -5.58 5.61
C PHE A 122 -13.36 -5.11 4.52
N ASN A 123 -13.06 -5.36 3.24
CA ASN A 123 -13.75 -4.76 2.09
C ASN A 123 -15.22 -5.23 1.91
N ASN A 124 -15.64 -6.28 2.62
CA ASN A 124 -17.01 -6.82 2.60
C ASN A 124 -17.59 -7.04 4.01
N THR A 125 -17.23 -6.17 4.95
CA THR A 125 -17.64 -6.28 6.35
C THR A 125 -18.56 -5.13 6.74
N GLU A 126 -19.34 -5.32 7.81
CA GLU A 126 -20.23 -4.32 8.41
C GLU A 126 -19.49 -3.12 9.04
N TYR A 127 -18.17 -3.05 8.91
CA TYR A 127 -17.36 -2.02 9.55
C TYR A 127 -17.45 -0.63 8.89
N PHE A 128 -18.03 -0.54 7.69
CA PHE A 128 -18.21 0.70 6.95
C PHE A 128 -19.69 0.95 6.65
N SER A 129 -20.08 2.22 6.56
CA SER A 129 -21.43 2.57 6.12
C SER A 129 -21.66 2.14 4.67
N PRO A 130 -22.92 1.89 4.26
CA PRO A 130 -23.24 1.51 2.88
C PRO A 130 -22.68 2.49 1.83
N GLU A 131 -22.68 3.78 2.13
CA GLU A 131 -22.18 4.82 1.23
C GLU A 131 -20.65 4.74 1.05
N ILE A 132 -19.92 4.43 2.11
CA ILE A 132 -18.46 4.23 2.04
C ILE A 132 -18.14 2.98 1.23
N ILE A 133 -18.88 1.88 1.45
CA ILE A 133 -18.72 0.64 0.67
C ILE A 133 -18.99 0.90 -0.82
N GLU A 134 -20.08 1.60 -1.14
CA GLU A 134 -20.40 1.97 -2.52
C GLU A 134 -19.31 2.84 -3.14
N LEU A 135 -18.75 3.78 -2.38
CA LEU A 135 -17.69 4.64 -2.86
C LEU A 135 -16.39 3.88 -3.12
N ILE A 136 -16.00 2.96 -2.23
CA ILE A 136 -14.85 2.07 -2.43
C ILE A 136 -15.02 1.28 -3.74
N LYS A 137 -16.20 0.69 -3.96
CA LYS A 137 -16.52 -0.06 -5.19
C LYS A 137 -16.43 0.81 -6.45
N LYS A 138 -16.97 2.03 -6.41
CA LYS A 138 -16.98 2.94 -7.57
C LYS A 138 -15.61 3.53 -7.90
N THR A 139 -14.74 3.67 -6.91
CA THR A 139 -13.46 4.38 -7.07
C THR A 139 -12.31 3.47 -7.51
N GLN A 140 -12.52 2.15 -7.54
CA GLN A 140 -11.55 1.17 -8.06
C GLN A 140 -10.16 1.36 -7.44
N LEU A 141 -10.10 1.53 -6.11
CA LEU A 141 -8.85 1.77 -5.38
C LEU A 141 -7.81 0.64 -5.53
N SER A 142 -8.21 -0.55 -5.99
CA SER A 142 -7.31 -1.67 -6.31
C SER A 142 -6.71 -1.62 -7.71
N ASP A 143 -7.28 -0.82 -8.63
CA ASP A 143 -6.71 -0.61 -9.96
C ASP A 143 -5.49 0.29 -9.86
N ILE A 144 -4.35 -0.22 -10.31
CA ILE A 144 -3.10 0.52 -10.41
C ILE A 144 -3.24 1.85 -11.18
N ASN A 145 -4.12 1.89 -12.18
CA ASN A 145 -4.36 3.09 -13.00
C ASN A 145 -5.07 4.21 -12.25
N THR A 146 -5.66 3.92 -11.09
CA THR A 146 -6.19 4.93 -10.17
C THR A 146 -5.08 5.89 -9.70
N TYR A 147 -3.86 5.37 -9.54
CA TYR A 147 -2.73 6.11 -8.98
C TYR A 147 -1.68 6.51 -10.01
N MET A 148 -1.63 5.83 -11.16
CA MET A 148 -0.60 6.05 -12.19
C MET A 148 -1.22 6.18 -13.57
N THR A 149 -0.65 7.06 -14.39
CA THR A 149 -0.95 7.12 -15.83
C THR A 149 -0.01 6.20 -16.61
N PRO A 150 -0.36 5.86 -17.86
CA PRO A 150 0.52 5.08 -18.72
C PRO A 150 1.95 5.60 -18.82
N ASP A 151 2.09 6.90 -18.99
CA ASP A 151 3.40 7.54 -19.12
C ASP A 151 4.20 7.55 -17.81
N ASN A 152 3.54 7.40 -16.66
CA ASN A 152 4.19 7.56 -15.36
C ASN A 152 4.86 6.28 -14.87
N TYR A 153 4.28 5.09 -15.09
CA TYR A 153 4.96 3.86 -14.64
C TYR A 153 6.16 3.50 -15.52
N ASN A 154 6.17 3.89 -16.80
CA ASN A 154 7.30 3.65 -17.71
C ASN A 154 8.57 4.43 -17.29
N LYS A 155 8.42 5.38 -16.36
CA LYS A 155 9.53 6.16 -15.78
C LYS A 155 10.25 5.43 -14.65
N PHE A 156 9.69 4.34 -14.12
CA PHE A 156 10.39 3.51 -13.15
C PHE A 156 11.45 2.66 -13.85
N ILE A 157 12.68 2.71 -13.35
CA ILE A 157 13.75 1.79 -13.70
C ILE A 157 13.52 0.53 -12.84
N PHE A 158 12.65 -0.34 -13.33
CA PHE A 158 12.27 -1.61 -12.72
C PHE A 158 12.10 -2.68 -13.81
N ASP A 159 13.05 -3.61 -13.89
CA ASP A 159 13.11 -4.59 -14.97
C ASP A 159 12.63 -5.99 -14.54
N ASN A 160 12.70 -6.96 -15.47
CA ASN A 160 12.34 -8.35 -15.20
C ASN A 160 13.21 -8.98 -14.09
N THR A 161 14.48 -8.59 -13.98
CA THR A 161 15.38 -9.11 -12.95
C THR A 161 14.93 -8.64 -11.56
N ASP A 162 14.53 -7.37 -11.46
CA ASP A 162 13.97 -6.81 -10.23
C ASP A 162 12.64 -7.47 -9.87
N LEU A 163 11.76 -7.71 -10.86
CA LEU A 163 10.51 -8.43 -10.65
C LEU A 163 10.74 -9.85 -10.11
N LEU A 164 11.66 -10.61 -10.72
CA LEU A 164 11.98 -11.96 -10.26
C LEU A 164 12.51 -11.96 -8.81
N LYS A 165 13.36 -10.98 -8.46
CA LYS A 165 13.84 -10.81 -7.07
C LYS A 165 12.69 -10.51 -6.11
N LEU A 166 11.79 -9.60 -6.48
CA LEU A 166 10.61 -9.30 -5.68
C LEU A 166 9.76 -10.56 -5.46
N GLN A 167 9.44 -11.30 -6.53
CA GLN A 167 8.66 -12.53 -6.45
C GLN A 167 9.34 -13.59 -5.57
N GLN A 168 10.66 -13.70 -5.60
CA GLN A 168 11.40 -14.57 -4.69
C GLN A 168 11.26 -14.14 -3.22
N ILE A 169 11.30 -12.84 -2.92
CA ILE A 169 11.06 -12.31 -1.57
C ILE A 169 9.63 -12.65 -1.12
N LEU A 170 8.63 -12.38 -1.97
CA LEU A 170 7.21 -12.65 -1.70
C LEU A 170 6.96 -14.15 -1.47
N ASN A 171 7.61 -15.02 -2.24
CA ASN A 171 7.51 -16.48 -2.08
C ASN A 171 8.10 -16.94 -0.74
N LYS A 172 9.22 -16.35 -0.30
CA LYS A 172 9.80 -16.64 1.02
C LYS A 172 8.85 -16.20 2.14
N LEU A 173 8.28 -15.02 2.03
CA LEU A 173 7.31 -14.49 2.99
C LEU A 173 6.03 -15.33 3.05
N ASN A 174 5.55 -15.87 1.92
CA ASN A 174 4.39 -16.76 1.90
C ASN A 174 4.63 -18.08 2.64
N LYS A 175 5.85 -18.63 2.49
CA LYS A 175 6.26 -19.85 3.19
C LYS A 175 6.45 -19.62 4.69
N ASN A 176 7.12 -18.53 5.05
CA ASN A 176 7.50 -18.19 6.43
C ASN A 176 7.16 -16.72 6.75
N PRO A 177 5.89 -16.40 7.00
CA PRO A 177 5.49 -15.02 7.27
C PRO A 177 5.87 -14.59 8.69
N PRO A 178 6.17 -13.30 8.90
CA PRO A 178 6.34 -12.77 10.25
C PRO A 178 4.98 -12.69 10.94
N LEU A 179 4.84 -13.35 12.09
CA LEU A 179 3.60 -13.33 12.88
C LEU A 179 3.76 -12.44 14.11
N LYS A 180 2.67 -11.82 14.56
CA LYS A 180 2.62 -11.11 15.84
C LYS A 180 2.87 -12.13 16.96
N GLN A 181 3.77 -11.82 17.89
CA GLN A 181 4.03 -12.68 19.06
C GLN A 181 2.86 -12.52 20.05
N GLU A 182 2.24 -13.64 20.46
CA GLU A 182 1.27 -13.62 21.56
C GLU A 182 1.99 -13.33 22.88
N GLY A 183 1.53 -12.31 23.63
CA GLY A 183 2.07 -11.95 24.95
C GLY A 183 3.02 -10.73 25.00
N GLY A 184 3.39 -10.14 23.85
CA GLY A 184 4.20 -8.91 23.79
C GLY A 184 3.36 -7.64 23.89
N GLY A 185 2.65 -7.45 25.00
CA GLY A 185 2.01 -6.16 25.30
C GLY A 185 3.05 -5.05 25.26
N ILE A 186 2.72 -3.95 24.59
CA ILE A 186 3.60 -2.81 24.25
C ILE A 186 4.37 -3.01 22.93
N ILE A 187 3.66 -2.74 21.82
CA ILE A 187 4.29 -2.21 20.61
C ILE A 187 4.95 -0.88 21.00
N ARG A 188 6.25 -0.89 21.34
CA ARG A 188 7.05 0.34 21.41
C ARG A 188 7.18 0.87 19.97
N ARG A 189 6.26 1.76 19.58
CA ARG A 189 6.41 2.53 18.36
C ARG A 189 7.66 3.41 18.52
N TYR A 190 8.66 3.20 17.68
CA TYR A 190 9.65 4.24 17.43
C TYR A 190 8.88 5.47 16.91
N LYS A 191 8.95 6.54 17.69
CA LYS A 191 8.36 7.84 17.36
C LYS A 191 9.15 8.38 16.17
N ILE A 192 8.58 8.32 14.97
CA ILE A 192 9.08 9.10 13.84
C ILE A 192 8.35 10.44 13.93
N ASP A 193 9.00 11.42 14.53
CA ASP A 193 8.52 12.80 14.55
C ASP A 193 8.60 13.34 13.12
N TYR A 194 7.45 13.65 12.52
CA TYR A 194 7.39 14.48 11.33
C TYR A 194 7.28 15.93 11.81
N HIS A 195 8.33 16.71 11.59
CA HIS A 195 8.23 18.16 11.69
C HIS A 195 7.47 18.67 10.45
N TYR A 196 6.34 19.33 10.70
CA TYR A 196 5.52 20.01 9.70
C TYR A 196 6.20 21.28 9.19
#